data_AF-A0A9E0FYP8-F1
#
_entry.id   AF-A0A9E0FYP8-F1
#
_cell.length_a   1.000
_cell.length_b   1.000
_cell.length_c   1.000
_cell.angle_alpha   90.00
_cell.angle_beta   90.00
_cell.angle_gamma   90.00
#
_symmetry.space_group_name_H-M   'P 1'
#
loop_
_entity.id
_entity.type
_entity.pdbx_description
1 polymer ?
#
loop_
_entity_poly.entity_id
_entity_poly.type
_entity_poly.pdbx_seq_one_letter_code
_entity_poly.pdbx_strand_id
1 'polypeptide(L)'
;MKRTYLGLFALLVLTAAPVCGAFAAEEKGAGVERAAQQKSETNTGSSDEKITDPVGQAKNEALHQKYASVMATLDTREVQHFAVVIVNYNLISTVKAVGEDVQGAVNGCAENNSEIAETVKQRFVKWKEVVAAPMAEAEANVNNMVLAQDYLSQTEFSNLFGLIEDVRRYNSSRFEKTPVTTPEACEFMLSKMDETQEHMVGMLKATLVSYPSAREKTQE
;
A
#
# COMPACT_ATOMS: atom_id res chain seq x y z
N MET A 1 -52.79 -18.25 12.50
CA MET A 1 -51.89 -18.43 13.65
C MET A 1 -50.65 -17.58 13.43
N LYS A 2 -50.47 -16.52 14.22
CA LYS A 2 -49.31 -15.63 14.19
C LYS A 2 -48.32 -16.11 15.25
N ARG A 3 -47.07 -16.39 14.88
CA ARG A 3 -45.98 -16.64 15.84
C ARG A 3 -44.96 -15.51 15.72
N THR A 4 -44.98 -14.66 16.73
CA THR A 4 -44.02 -13.59 17.00
C THR A 4 -42.79 -14.22 17.62
N TYR A 5 -41.61 -14.08 17.00
CA TYR A 5 -40.33 -14.37 17.63
C TYR A 5 -39.64 -13.04 17.94
N LEU A 6 -39.74 -12.61 19.19
CA LEU A 6 -38.81 -11.65 19.79
C LEU A 6 -37.54 -12.44 20.15
N GLY A 7 -36.48 -12.29 19.35
CA GLY A 7 -35.15 -12.79 19.66
C GLY A 7 -34.29 -11.65 20.20
N LEU A 8 -34.02 -11.70 21.51
CA LEU A 8 -33.00 -10.91 22.22
C LEU A 8 -31.66 -11.03 21.47
N PHE A 9 -31.17 -9.94 20.88
CA PHE A 9 -29.76 -9.83 20.49
C PHE A 9 -28.98 -9.30 21.69
N ALA A 10 -28.24 -10.21 22.34
CA ALA A 10 -27.28 -9.88 23.38
C ALA A 10 -26.14 -9.05 22.78
N LEU A 11 -25.96 -7.85 23.33
CA LEU A 11 -24.80 -7.00 23.11
C LEU A 11 -23.55 -7.74 23.63
N LEU A 12 -22.71 -8.25 22.72
CA LEU A 12 -21.37 -8.69 23.08
C LEU A 12 -20.42 -7.51 22.91
N VAL A 13 -20.07 -6.88 24.02
CA VAL A 13 -19.04 -5.84 24.08
C VAL A 13 -17.68 -6.53 23.90
N LEU A 14 -17.11 -6.46 22.69
CA LEU A 14 -15.69 -6.78 22.48
C LEU A 14 -14.85 -5.65 23.09
N THR A 15 -14.28 -5.90 24.25
CA THR A 15 -13.15 -5.10 24.76
C THR A 15 -11.91 -5.47 23.96
N ALA A 16 -11.47 -4.58 23.07
CA ALA A 16 -10.16 -4.66 22.43
C ALA A 16 -9.07 -4.42 23.48
N ALA A 17 -8.36 -5.48 23.87
CA ALA A 17 -7.10 -5.34 24.59
C ALA A 17 -6.00 -4.96 23.57
N PRO A 18 -5.20 -3.90 23.82
CA PRO A 18 -4.03 -3.61 23.00
C PRO A 18 -2.96 -4.66 23.27
N VAL A 19 -2.76 -5.58 22.34
CA VAL A 19 -1.56 -6.41 22.29
C VAL A 19 -0.43 -5.53 21.74
N CYS A 20 0.18 -4.74 22.62
CA CYS A 20 1.49 -4.15 22.38
C CYS A 20 2.52 -5.29 22.39
N GLY A 21 2.79 -5.87 21.21
CA GLY A 21 3.93 -6.73 20.98
C GLY A 21 5.21 -5.88 20.99
N ALA A 22 6.05 -6.11 22.00
CA ALA A 22 7.36 -5.52 22.15
C ALA A 22 8.30 -6.01 21.02
N PHE A 23 8.68 -5.12 20.11
CA PHE A 23 9.93 -5.28 19.36
C PHE A 23 11.06 -4.74 20.23
N ALA A 24 11.79 -5.67 20.87
CA ALA A 24 13.06 -5.37 21.49
C ALA A 24 14.11 -5.17 20.38
N ALA A 25 14.56 -3.93 20.22
CA ALA A 25 15.72 -3.58 19.42
C ALA A 25 16.98 -3.69 20.30
N GLU A 26 17.99 -4.40 19.81
CA GLU A 26 19.34 -4.46 20.38
C GLU A 26 20.17 -3.32 19.76
N GLU A 27 20.42 -2.27 20.55
CA GLU A 27 21.33 -1.17 20.23
C GLU A 27 22.77 -1.53 20.64
N LYS A 28 23.72 -1.42 19.70
CA LYS A 28 25.08 -0.92 20.00
C LYS A 28 25.65 -0.13 18.82
N GLY A 29 25.85 1.16 19.02
CA GLY A 29 27.11 1.80 18.61
C GLY A 29 27.05 3.08 17.78
N ALA A 30 27.07 4.22 18.48
CA ALA A 30 27.87 5.42 18.21
C ALA A 30 27.53 6.31 16.99
N GLY A 31 26.61 7.25 17.22
CA GLY A 31 26.93 8.68 17.36
C GLY A 31 27.31 9.49 16.12
N VAL A 32 26.34 10.25 15.59
CA VAL A 32 26.38 11.71 15.35
C VAL A 32 24.92 12.18 15.26
N GLU A 33 24.35 12.66 16.37
CA GLU A 33 22.98 13.20 16.41
C GLU A 33 23.02 14.73 16.35
N ARG A 34 22.88 15.28 15.15
CA ARG A 34 22.61 16.71 14.96
C ARG A 34 21.09 16.86 14.88
N ALA A 35 20.49 17.11 16.04
CA ALA A 35 19.06 17.35 16.20
C ALA A 35 18.61 18.56 15.35
N ALA A 36 17.97 18.30 14.22
CA ALA A 36 17.03 19.23 13.64
C ALA A 36 15.69 19.02 14.36
N GLN A 37 15.45 19.83 15.39
CA GLN A 37 14.13 19.94 16.02
C GLN A 37 13.13 20.44 14.98
N GLN A 38 12.46 19.51 14.31
CA GLN A 38 11.28 19.81 13.51
C GLN A 38 10.15 20.10 14.50
N LYS A 39 9.95 21.39 14.78
CA LYS A 39 8.85 21.94 15.56
C LYS A 39 7.54 21.47 14.91
N SER A 40 6.97 20.38 15.42
CA SER A 40 5.65 19.89 15.04
C SER A 40 4.63 20.90 15.55
N GLU A 41 4.31 21.88 14.71
CA GLU A 41 3.17 22.74 14.93
C GLU A 41 1.92 21.88 14.75
N THR A 42 1.34 21.51 15.89
CA THR A 42 0.02 20.88 15.98
C THR A 42 -0.98 21.88 15.42
N ASN A 43 -1.21 21.82 14.11
CA ASN A 43 -2.17 22.66 13.42
C ASN A 43 -3.58 22.15 13.73
N THR A 44 -4.11 22.53 14.91
CA THR A 44 -5.54 22.41 15.26
C THR A 44 -6.36 23.45 14.49
N GLY A 45 -6.23 23.45 13.16
CA GLY A 45 -7.10 24.17 12.23
C GLY A 45 -8.38 23.37 12.04
N SER A 46 -9.26 23.41 13.04
CA SER A 46 -10.63 22.92 12.94
C SER A 46 -11.42 23.87 12.04
N SER A 47 -11.32 23.67 10.73
CA SER A 47 -12.23 24.26 9.76
C SER A 47 -13.19 23.17 9.32
N ASP A 48 -14.44 23.23 9.81
CA ASP A 48 -15.60 22.44 9.38
C ASP A 48 -16.02 22.74 7.92
N GLU A 49 -15.05 22.97 7.03
CA GLU A 49 -15.31 23.06 5.61
C GLU A 49 -15.37 21.63 5.07
N LYS A 50 -16.60 21.12 4.97
CA LYS A 50 -16.91 19.84 4.36
C LYS A 50 -16.54 19.93 2.87
N ILE A 51 -15.28 19.70 2.53
CA ILE A 51 -14.81 19.59 1.15
C ILE A 51 -15.58 18.43 0.52
N THR A 52 -16.58 18.74 -0.29
CA THR A 52 -17.34 17.73 -1.04
C THR A 52 -16.51 17.32 -2.24
N ASP A 53 -16.01 16.09 -2.21
CA ASP A 53 -15.33 15.45 -3.35
C ASP A 53 -16.28 14.42 -4.00
N PRO A 54 -17.19 14.84 -4.89
CA PRO A 54 -18.15 13.93 -5.50
C PRO A 54 -17.50 12.90 -6.43
N VAL A 55 -16.36 13.22 -7.06
CA VAL A 55 -15.68 12.31 -7.99
C VAL A 55 -14.97 11.20 -7.21
N GLY A 56 -14.23 11.55 -6.17
CA GLY A 56 -13.60 10.58 -5.28
C GLY A 56 -14.64 9.71 -4.58
N GLN A 57 -15.75 10.30 -4.11
CA GLN A 57 -16.85 9.55 -3.53
C GLN A 57 -17.43 8.53 -4.52
N ALA A 58 -17.73 8.92 -5.76
CA ALA A 58 -18.28 8.02 -6.77
C ALA A 58 -17.32 6.86 -7.10
N LYS A 59 -16.01 7.12 -7.20
CA LYS A 59 -15.00 6.09 -7.45
C LYS A 59 -14.87 5.10 -6.29
N ASN A 60 -14.81 5.61 -5.06
CA ASN A 60 -14.77 4.76 -3.86
C ASN A 60 -16.05 3.93 -3.73
N GLU A 61 -17.22 4.53 -3.97
CA GLU A 61 -18.50 3.84 -3.93
C GLU A 61 -18.56 2.71 -4.97
N ALA A 62 -18.12 2.95 -6.21
CA ALA A 62 -18.06 1.90 -7.24
C ALA A 62 -17.16 0.74 -6.82
N LEU A 63 -16.00 1.02 -6.21
CA LEU A 63 -15.11 0.00 -5.67
C LEU A 63 -15.77 -0.77 -4.51
N HIS A 64 -16.38 -0.07 -3.56
CA HIS A 64 -17.06 -0.69 -2.41
C HIS A 64 -18.24 -1.56 -2.84
N GLN A 65 -19.06 -1.12 -3.79
CA GLN A 65 -20.16 -1.90 -4.35
C GLN A 65 -19.65 -3.17 -5.02
N LYS A 66 -18.54 -3.08 -5.79
CA LYS A 66 -17.94 -4.27 -6.40
C LYS A 66 -17.43 -5.24 -5.33
N TYR A 67 -16.74 -4.76 -4.29
CA TYR A 67 -16.34 -5.60 -3.15
C TYR A 67 -17.52 -6.27 -2.47
N ALA A 68 -18.55 -5.51 -2.10
CA ALA A 68 -19.72 -6.03 -1.41
C ALA A 68 -20.45 -7.09 -2.25
N SER A 69 -20.60 -6.85 -3.56
CA SER A 69 -21.22 -7.81 -4.48
C SER A 69 -20.42 -9.10 -4.59
N VAL A 70 -19.10 -9.04 -4.63
CA VAL A 70 -18.25 -10.25 -4.66
C VAL A 70 -18.37 -10.98 -3.33
N MET A 71 -18.14 -10.29 -2.21
CA MET A 71 -18.12 -10.89 -0.88
C MET A 71 -19.44 -11.58 -0.51
N ALA A 72 -20.58 -11.11 -1.02
CA ALA A 72 -21.88 -11.73 -0.78
C ALA A 72 -22.06 -13.11 -1.43
N THR A 73 -21.22 -13.48 -2.40
CA THR A 73 -21.31 -14.77 -3.11
C THR A 73 -20.30 -15.80 -2.62
N LEU A 74 -19.35 -15.40 -1.76
CA LEU A 74 -18.23 -16.24 -1.33
C LEU A 74 -18.53 -16.98 -0.03
N ASP A 75 -18.05 -18.22 0.07
CA ASP A 75 -17.95 -18.92 1.34
C ASP A 75 -16.81 -18.37 2.22
N THR A 76 -16.71 -18.82 3.48
CA THR A 76 -15.69 -18.31 4.42
C THR A 76 -14.25 -18.51 3.91
N ARG A 77 -13.96 -19.64 3.26
CA ARG A 77 -12.62 -19.95 2.76
C ARG A 77 -12.30 -19.10 1.52
N GLU A 78 -13.26 -18.94 0.63
CA GLU A 78 -13.16 -18.08 -0.55
C GLU A 78 -12.97 -16.61 -0.17
N VAL A 79 -13.70 -16.12 0.85
CA VAL A 79 -13.51 -14.78 1.43
C VAL A 79 -12.06 -14.58 1.89
N GLN A 80 -11.50 -15.54 2.60
CA GLN A 80 -10.13 -15.45 3.11
C GLN A 80 -9.10 -15.42 1.98
N HIS A 81 -9.26 -16.29 0.98
CA HIS A 81 -8.39 -16.29 -0.20
C HIS A 81 -8.51 -14.98 -0.99
N PHE A 82 -9.74 -14.52 -1.24
CA PHE A 82 -10.01 -13.26 -1.92
C PHE A 82 -9.37 -12.08 -1.18
N ALA A 83 -9.47 -12.02 0.15
CA ALA A 83 -8.82 -10.98 0.94
C ALA A 83 -7.30 -10.96 0.75
N VAL A 84 -6.65 -12.13 0.70
CA VAL A 84 -5.20 -12.23 0.46
C VAL A 84 -4.82 -11.73 -0.93
N VAL A 85 -5.56 -12.14 -1.98
CA VAL A 85 -5.33 -11.66 -3.35
C VAL A 85 -5.39 -10.14 -3.41
N ILE A 86 -6.40 -9.56 -2.77
CA ILE A 86 -6.64 -8.12 -2.76
C ILE A 86 -5.55 -7.36 -1.98
N VAL A 87 -5.17 -7.84 -0.81
CA VAL A 87 -4.08 -7.22 -0.02
C VAL A 87 -2.78 -7.26 -0.81
N ASN A 88 -2.43 -8.40 -1.40
CA ASN A 88 -1.21 -8.55 -2.18
C ASN A 88 -1.21 -7.64 -3.42
N TYR A 89 -2.31 -7.57 -4.15
CA TYR A 89 -2.44 -6.63 -5.28
C TYR A 89 -2.29 -5.17 -4.85
N ASN A 90 -2.91 -4.77 -3.73
CA ASN A 90 -2.79 -3.40 -3.21
C ASN A 90 -1.35 -3.03 -2.84
N LEU A 91 -0.59 -3.97 -2.25
CA LEU A 91 0.82 -3.77 -1.93
C LEU A 91 1.66 -3.61 -3.21
N ILE A 92 1.47 -4.49 -4.20
CA ILE A 92 2.15 -4.41 -5.49
C ILE A 92 1.92 -3.05 -6.15
N SER A 93 0.66 -2.60 -6.23
CA SER A 93 0.39 -1.31 -6.86
C SER A 93 0.86 -0.10 -6.06
N THR A 94 0.92 -0.22 -4.73
CA THR A 94 1.56 0.82 -3.92
C THR A 94 3.03 0.94 -4.27
N VAL A 95 3.74 -0.18 -4.41
CA VAL A 95 5.14 -0.21 -4.83
C VAL A 95 5.32 0.40 -6.22
N LYS A 96 4.42 0.09 -7.18
CA LYS A 96 4.43 0.72 -8.52
C LYS A 96 4.29 2.23 -8.45
N ALA A 97 3.29 2.73 -7.71
CA ALA A 97 3.04 4.16 -7.57
C ALA A 97 4.24 4.89 -6.96
N VAL A 98 4.87 4.33 -5.92
CA VAL A 98 6.07 4.95 -5.34
C VAL A 98 7.25 4.87 -6.32
N GLY A 99 7.37 3.81 -7.11
CA GLY A 99 8.37 3.72 -8.19
C GLY A 99 8.21 4.82 -9.24
N GLU A 100 6.97 5.14 -9.63
CA GLU A 100 6.65 6.29 -10.51
C GLU A 100 7.02 7.63 -9.86
N ASP A 101 6.75 7.79 -8.56
CA ASP A 101 7.10 9.01 -7.82
C ASP A 101 8.62 9.20 -7.69
N VAL A 102 9.37 8.13 -7.40
CA VAL A 102 10.83 8.15 -7.39
C VAL A 102 11.37 8.50 -8.79
N GLN A 103 10.79 7.94 -9.85
CA GLN A 103 11.16 8.30 -11.22
C GLN A 103 10.92 9.79 -11.50
N GLY A 104 9.76 10.31 -11.10
CA GLY A 104 9.43 11.73 -11.23
C GLY A 104 10.43 12.63 -10.51
N ALA A 105 10.79 12.27 -9.28
CA ALA A 105 11.77 13.00 -8.48
C ALA A 105 13.19 12.93 -9.08
N VAL A 106 13.61 11.77 -9.59
CA VAL A 106 14.88 11.58 -10.30
C VAL A 106 14.96 12.46 -11.55
N ASN A 107 13.89 12.51 -12.34
CA ASN A 107 13.81 13.35 -13.53
C ASN A 107 13.88 14.83 -13.15
N GLY A 108 13.08 15.27 -12.17
CA GLY A 108 13.10 16.64 -11.66
C GLY A 108 14.49 17.06 -11.16
N CYS A 109 15.16 16.19 -10.42
CA CYS A 109 16.53 16.43 -9.96
C CYS A 109 17.52 16.57 -11.11
N ALA A 110 17.49 15.64 -12.06
CA ALA A 110 18.44 15.63 -13.17
C ALA A 110 18.24 16.78 -14.16
N GLU A 111 17.00 17.26 -14.35
CA GLU A 111 16.69 18.40 -15.21
C GLU A 111 17.15 19.73 -14.60
N ASN A 112 17.11 19.86 -13.27
CA ASN A 112 17.43 21.11 -12.58
C ASN A 112 18.87 21.17 -12.03
N ASN A 113 19.57 20.03 -11.93
CA ASN A 113 20.90 19.95 -11.32
C ASN A 113 21.85 19.11 -12.20
N SER A 114 22.44 19.76 -13.20
CA SER A 114 23.28 19.08 -14.21
C SER A 114 24.51 18.38 -13.61
N GLU A 115 25.05 18.88 -12.50
CA GLU A 115 26.22 18.30 -11.81
C GLU A 115 25.95 16.89 -11.27
N ILE A 116 24.74 16.64 -10.74
CA ILE A 116 24.37 15.36 -10.11
C ILE A 116 23.47 14.50 -11.01
N ALA A 117 23.05 15.02 -12.17
CA ALA A 117 22.06 14.40 -13.04
C ALA A 117 22.41 12.95 -13.41
N GLU A 118 23.67 12.69 -13.77
CA GLU A 118 24.13 11.35 -14.13
C GLU A 118 24.13 10.41 -12.92
N THR A 119 24.62 10.87 -11.77
CA THR A 119 24.66 10.07 -10.53
C THR A 119 23.26 9.64 -10.10
N VAL A 120 22.28 10.55 -10.10
CA VAL A 120 20.90 10.25 -9.71
C VAL A 120 20.25 9.27 -10.70
N LYS A 121 20.44 9.48 -12.01
CA LYS A 121 19.93 8.57 -13.05
C LYS A 121 20.52 7.16 -12.93
N GLN A 122 21.84 7.05 -12.77
CA GLN A 122 22.52 5.77 -12.59
C GLN A 122 22.06 5.06 -11.32
N ARG A 123 21.91 5.78 -10.21
CA ARG A 123 21.38 5.19 -8.96
C ARG A 123 19.97 4.68 -9.17
N PHE A 124 19.11 5.40 -9.90
CA PHE A 124 17.75 4.97 -10.21
C PHE A 124 17.69 3.73 -11.12
N VAL A 125 18.59 3.60 -12.09
CA VAL A 125 18.71 2.38 -12.90
C VAL A 125 18.99 1.17 -12.01
N LYS A 126 20.04 1.25 -11.17
CA LYS A 126 20.36 0.20 -10.19
C LYS A 126 19.20 -0.06 -9.22
N TRP A 127 18.51 1.01 -8.85
CA TRP A 127 17.34 0.93 -7.98
C TRP A 127 16.27 0.03 -8.59
N LYS A 128 15.89 0.30 -9.84
CA LYS A 128 14.89 -0.47 -10.59
C LYS A 128 15.31 -1.91 -10.80
N GLU A 129 16.57 -2.17 -11.12
CA GLU A 129 17.07 -3.53 -11.36
C GLU A 129 16.84 -4.46 -10.17
N VAL A 130 17.11 -3.98 -8.95
CA VAL A 130 16.89 -4.77 -7.73
C VAL A 130 15.40 -4.97 -7.42
N VAL A 131 14.56 -3.98 -7.71
CA VAL A 131 13.10 -4.07 -7.47
C VAL A 131 12.40 -4.92 -8.53
N ALA A 132 12.93 -4.97 -9.75
CA ALA A 132 12.28 -5.59 -10.91
C ALA A 132 12.00 -7.09 -10.71
N ALA A 133 12.98 -7.87 -10.23
CA ALA A 133 12.79 -9.30 -10.03
C ALA A 133 11.74 -9.62 -8.93
N PRO A 134 11.83 -9.04 -7.71
CA PRO A 134 10.76 -9.19 -6.71
C PRO A 134 9.39 -8.70 -7.18
N MET A 135 9.33 -7.65 -8.01
CA MET A 135 8.08 -7.15 -8.58
C MET A 135 7.45 -8.20 -9.50
N ALA A 136 8.23 -8.73 -10.45
CA ALA A 136 7.76 -9.75 -11.37
C ALA A 136 7.30 -11.03 -10.63
N GLU A 137 8.02 -11.43 -9.58
CA GLU A 137 7.64 -12.57 -8.74
C GLU A 137 6.33 -12.32 -7.99
N ALA A 138 6.16 -11.15 -7.39
CA ALA A 138 4.94 -10.76 -6.69
C ALA A 138 3.72 -10.73 -7.63
N GLU A 139 3.88 -10.16 -8.83
CA GLU A 139 2.84 -10.15 -9.86
C GLU A 139 2.48 -11.56 -10.32
N ALA A 140 3.48 -12.41 -10.57
CA ALA A 140 3.27 -13.81 -10.93
C ALA A 140 2.52 -14.56 -9.82
N ASN A 141 2.85 -14.31 -8.54
CA ASN A 141 2.15 -14.91 -7.42
C ASN A 141 0.67 -14.51 -7.38
N VAL A 142 0.35 -13.21 -7.52
CA VAL A 142 -1.05 -12.74 -7.58
C VAL A 142 -1.80 -13.35 -8.76
N ASN A 143 -1.17 -13.40 -9.93
CA ASN A 143 -1.77 -14.02 -11.12
C ASN A 143 -2.04 -15.51 -10.90
N ASN A 144 -1.11 -16.23 -10.28
CA ASN A 144 -1.31 -17.65 -9.94
C ASN A 144 -2.45 -17.85 -8.95
N MET A 145 -2.60 -16.99 -7.93
CA MET A 145 -3.74 -17.05 -7.02
C MET A 145 -5.07 -16.80 -7.75
N VAL A 146 -5.10 -15.83 -8.68
CA VAL A 146 -6.27 -15.56 -9.52
C VAL A 146 -6.59 -16.74 -10.46
N LEU A 147 -5.59 -17.44 -10.97
CA LEU A 147 -5.78 -18.62 -11.83
C LEU A 147 -6.22 -19.87 -11.06
N ALA A 148 -5.76 -20.03 -9.81
CA ALA A 148 -6.00 -21.23 -9.01
C ALA A 148 -7.39 -21.26 -8.34
N GLN A 149 -8.08 -20.13 -8.29
CA GLN A 149 -9.43 -20.01 -7.74
C GLN A 149 -10.52 -20.15 -8.83
N ASP A 150 -11.75 -20.47 -8.41
CA ASP A 150 -12.91 -20.71 -9.29
C ASP A 150 -14.15 -19.86 -8.97
N TYR A 151 -14.08 -18.96 -7.97
CA TYR A 151 -15.21 -18.16 -7.51
C TYR A 151 -15.40 -16.84 -8.27
N LEU A 152 -14.39 -16.37 -9.02
CA LEU A 152 -14.48 -15.24 -9.93
C LEU A 152 -13.74 -15.52 -11.24
N SER A 153 -14.23 -14.94 -12.34
CA SER A 153 -13.50 -14.98 -13.60
C SER A 153 -12.27 -14.04 -13.59
N GLN A 154 -11.28 -14.33 -14.45
CA GLN A 154 -10.12 -13.45 -14.63
C GLN A 154 -10.54 -12.02 -15.05
N THR A 155 -11.57 -11.90 -15.88
CA THR A 155 -12.12 -10.60 -16.30
C THR A 155 -12.69 -9.83 -15.10
N GLU A 156 -13.35 -10.50 -14.16
CA GLU A 156 -13.87 -9.84 -12.96
C GLU A 156 -12.77 -9.37 -12.02
N PHE A 157 -11.69 -10.14 -11.85
CA PHE A 157 -10.50 -9.69 -11.14
C PHE A 157 -9.84 -8.50 -11.82
N SER A 158 -9.66 -8.55 -13.14
CA SER A 158 -9.10 -7.45 -13.92
C SER A 158 -9.91 -6.15 -13.74
N ASN A 159 -11.25 -6.24 -13.81
CA ASN A 159 -12.14 -5.11 -13.57
C ASN A 159 -12.01 -4.56 -12.14
N LEU A 160 -11.93 -5.44 -11.13
CA LEU A 160 -11.76 -5.04 -9.74
C LEU A 160 -10.40 -4.35 -9.51
N PHE A 161 -9.33 -4.92 -10.05
CA PHE A 161 -7.98 -4.35 -10.03
C PHE A 161 -7.94 -2.97 -10.72
N GLY A 162 -8.64 -2.81 -11.84
CA GLY A 162 -8.81 -1.52 -12.49
C GLY A 162 -9.47 -0.46 -11.60
N LEU A 163 -10.54 -0.82 -10.88
CA LEU A 163 -11.19 0.09 -9.93
C LEU A 163 -10.25 0.51 -8.78
N ILE A 164 -9.42 -0.41 -8.28
CA ILE A 164 -8.39 -0.12 -7.28
C ILE A 164 -7.39 0.91 -7.81
N GLU A 165 -6.88 0.71 -9.04
CA GLU A 165 -5.97 1.68 -9.66
C GLU A 165 -6.61 3.03 -9.90
N ASP A 166 -7.87 3.07 -10.32
CA ASP A 166 -8.61 4.29 -10.55
C ASP A 166 -8.77 5.12 -9.28
N VAL A 167 -9.12 4.46 -8.17
CA VAL A 167 -9.20 5.10 -6.85
C VAL A 167 -7.83 5.60 -6.42
N ARG A 168 -6.78 4.78 -6.54
CA ARG A 168 -5.41 5.18 -6.16
C ARG A 168 -4.93 6.38 -6.97
N ARG A 169 -5.06 6.34 -8.29
CA ARG A 169 -4.63 7.42 -9.20
C ARG A 169 -5.37 8.71 -8.90
N TYR A 170 -6.69 8.61 -8.71
CA TYR A 170 -7.51 9.76 -8.33
C TYR A 170 -7.04 10.36 -7.00
N ASN A 171 -6.88 9.53 -5.96
CA ASN A 171 -6.39 9.99 -4.66
C ASN A 171 -5.00 10.62 -4.77
N SER A 172 -4.07 10.01 -5.52
CA SER A 172 -2.73 10.57 -5.73
C SER A 172 -2.76 11.91 -6.47
N SER A 173 -3.72 12.14 -7.36
CA SER A 173 -3.83 13.40 -8.11
C SER A 173 -4.34 14.57 -7.27
N ARG A 174 -4.94 14.30 -6.11
CA ARG A 174 -5.44 15.32 -5.18
C ARG A 174 -4.36 15.97 -4.34
N PHE A 175 -3.18 15.37 -4.29
CA PHE A 175 -2.06 15.90 -3.52
C PHE A 175 -1.15 16.68 -4.46
N GLU A 176 -0.94 17.96 -4.13
CA GLU A 176 0.11 18.75 -4.78
C GLU A 176 1.47 18.19 -4.36
N LYS A 177 2.17 17.55 -5.30
CA LYS A 177 3.52 17.04 -5.07
C LYS A 177 4.52 18.16 -5.33
N THR A 178 5.19 18.64 -4.29
CA THR A 178 6.32 19.55 -4.45
C THR A 178 7.45 18.80 -5.17
N PRO A 179 7.88 19.24 -6.36
CA PRO A 179 8.89 18.52 -7.11
C PRO A 179 10.26 18.62 -6.41
N VAL A 180 11.02 17.52 -6.43
CA VAL A 180 12.39 17.49 -5.89
C VAL A 180 13.32 18.12 -6.93
N THR A 181 13.62 19.40 -6.76
CA THR A 181 14.43 20.16 -7.74
C THR A 181 15.63 20.88 -7.14
N THR A 182 15.69 21.13 -5.83
CA THR A 182 16.84 21.79 -5.22
C THR A 182 18.00 20.81 -5.01
N PRO A 183 19.27 21.27 -5.05
CA PRO A 183 20.43 20.40 -4.83
C PRO A 183 20.33 19.59 -3.52
N GLU A 184 19.95 20.25 -2.42
CA GLU A 184 19.86 19.63 -1.10
C GLU A 184 18.76 18.55 -1.05
N ALA A 185 17.64 18.80 -1.71
CA ALA A 185 16.55 17.84 -1.80
C ALA A 185 16.94 16.63 -2.65
N CYS A 186 17.72 16.84 -3.71
CA CYS A 186 18.23 15.77 -4.55
C CYS A 186 19.30 14.92 -3.85
N GLU A 187 20.19 15.53 -3.07
CA GLU A 187 21.13 14.81 -2.22
C GLU A 187 20.41 13.99 -1.14
N PHE A 188 19.41 14.60 -0.48
CA PHE A 188 18.59 13.90 0.49
C PHE A 188 17.85 12.72 -0.14
N MET A 189 17.21 12.92 -1.29
CA MET A 189 16.55 11.85 -2.05
C MET A 189 17.54 10.72 -2.36
N LEU A 190 18.73 11.04 -2.88
CA LEU A 190 19.77 10.07 -3.20
C LEU A 190 20.15 9.23 -1.97
N SER A 191 20.29 9.87 -0.81
CA SER A 191 20.58 9.19 0.47
C SER A 191 19.48 8.23 0.94
N LYS A 192 18.23 8.45 0.49
CA LYS A 192 17.05 7.65 0.86
C LYS A 192 16.67 6.60 -0.17
N MET A 193 17.33 6.56 -1.33
CA MET A 193 17.01 5.59 -2.38
C MET A 193 17.27 4.15 -1.92
N ASP A 194 18.35 3.89 -1.18
CA ASP A 194 18.71 2.57 -0.67
C ASP A 194 17.66 2.07 0.34
N GLU A 195 17.32 2.89 1.34
CA GLU A 195 16.29 2.57 2.33
C GLU A 195 14.92 2.30 1.66
N THR A 196 14.53 3.16 0.71
CA THR A 196 13.27 3.00 -0.03
C THR A 196 13.28 1.71 -0.86
N GLN A 197 14.42 1.36 -1.47
CA GLN A 197 14.59 0.11 -2.21
C GLN A 197 14.36 -1.11 -1.32
N GLU A 198 14.99 -1.14 -0.15
CA GLU A 198 14.90 -2.25 0.80
C GLU A 198 13.47 -2.41 1.32
N HIS A 199 12.81 -1.31 1.69
CA HIS A 199 11.41 -1.33 2.11
C HIS A 199 10.47 -1.85 1.02
N MET A 200 10.66 -1.43 -0.25
CA MET A 200 9.85 -1.93 -1.36
C MET A 200 10.08 -3.42 -1.62
N VAL A 201 11.33 -3.87 -1.63
CA VAL A 201 11.65 -5.30 -1.77
C VAL A 201 11.04 -6.10 -0.62
N GLY A 202 11.06 -5.57 0.60
CA GLY A 202 10.40 -6.17 1.76
C GLY A 202 8.89 -6.30 1.58
N MET A 203 8.22 -5.24 1.13
CA MET A 203 6.78 -5.27 0.84
C MET A 203 6.43 -6.28 -0.25
N LEU A 204 7.20 -6.33 -1.34
CA LEU A 204 7.00 -7.29 -2.44
C LEU A 204 7.19 -8.73 -1.96
N LYS A 205 8.23 -9.01 -1.17
CA LYS A 205 8.46 -10.33 -0.59
C LYS A 205 7.34 -10.75 0.37
N ALA A 206 6.75 -9.80 1.12
CA ALA A 206 5.61 -10.09 1.98
C ALA A 206 4.39 -10.59 1.20
N THR A 207 4.23 -10.17 -0.07
CA THR A 207 3.15 -10.68 -0.94
C THR A 207 3.34 -12.12 -1.40
N LEU A 208 4.53 -12.71 -1.21
CA LEU A 208 4.85 -14.09 -1.61
C LEU A 208 4.42 -15.12 -0.55
N VAL A 209 3.98 -14.68 0.63
CA VAL A 209 3.48 -15.59 1.66
C VAL A 209 2.13 -16.16 1.23
N SER A 210 2.11 -17.44 0.91
CA SER A 210 0.89 -18.14 0.47
C SER A 210 -0.08 -18.38 1.63
N TYR A 211 -1.38 -18.36 1.31
CA TYR A 211 -2.46 -18.60 2.28
C TYR A 211 -2.34 -19.93 3.06
N PRO A 212 -1.91 -21.08 2.47
CA PRO A 212 -1.71 -22.32 3.21
C PRO A 212 -0.70 -22.18 4.37
N SER A 213 0.41 -21.48 4.12
CA SER A 213 1.50 -21.27 5.09
C SER A 213 1.06 -20.43 6.30
N ALA A 214 0.06 -19.56 6.13
CA ALA A 214 -0.50 -18.74 7.19
C ALA A 214 -1.46 -19.53 8.11
N ARG A 215 -2.14 -20.56 7.58
CA ARG A 215 -3.08 -21.37 8.36
C ARG A 215 -2.39 -22.34 9.30
N GLU A 216 -1.30 -22.97 8.86
CA GLU A 216 -0.55 -23.93 9.69
C GLU A 216 -0.03 -23.28 10.98
N LYS A 217 0.50 -22.05 10.90
CA LYS A 217 1.00 -21.30 12.07
C LYS A 217 -0.07 -20.86 13.07
N THR A 218 -1.35 -20.89 12.71
CA THR A 218 -2.45 -20.47 13.59
C THR A 218 -3.15 -21.67 14.25
N GLN A 219 -2.76 -22.90 13.90
CA GLN A 219 -3.32 -24.14 14.44
C GLN A 219 -2.40 -24.85 15.44
N GLU A 220 -1.21 -24.30 15.70
CA GLU A 220 -0.28 -24.68 16.78
C GLU A 220 -0.45 -23.74 17.99
#